data_AF-A0A929W3C5-F1
#
_entry.id   AF-A0A929W3C5-F1
#
_cell.length_a   1.000
_cell.length_b   1.000
_cell.length_c   1.000
_cell.angle_alpha   90.00
_cell.angle_beta   90.00
_cell.angle_gamma   90.00
#
_symmetry.space_group_name_H-M   'P 1'
#
loop_
_entity.id
_entity.type
_entity.pdbx_description
1 polymer ?
#
loop_
_entity_poly.entity_id
_entity_poly.type
_entity_poly.pdbx_seq_one_letter_code
_entity_poly.pdbx_strand_id
1 'polypeptide(L)'
;MQQQVLEVTNARFIPHVRALIEEGRTVRFRAMGWSMRPLIEHARDDVLLSSYGEAAPQRYDVVLAATDRGGFVLHRIVRIDGDHYT
;
A
#
# COMPACT_ATOMS: atom_id res chain seq x y z
N MET A 1 -11.43 14.69 -18.28
CA MET A 1 -10.50 15.44 -17.42
C MET A 1 -9.11 14.85 -17.59
N GLN A 2 -8.10 15.64 -17.94
CA GLN A 2 -6.71 15.18 -17.90
C GLN A 2 -6.28 15.16 -16.42
N GLN A 3 -6.02 13.98 -15.87
CA GLN A 3 -5.40 13.88 -14.54
C GLN A 3 -3.93 14.26 -14.69
N GLN A 4 -3.49 15.34 -14.05
CA GLN A 4 -2.06 15.59 -13.89
C GLN A 4 -1.47 14.47 -13.04
N VAL A 5 -0.49 13.74 -13.59
CA VAL A 5 0.28 12.74 -12.85
C VAL A 5 1.49 13.45 -12.26
N LEU A 6 1.55 13.52 -10.94
CA LEU A 6 2.70 14.01 -10.22
C LEU A 6 3.50 12.81 -9.71
N GLU A 7 4.75 12.68 -10.15
CA GLU A 7 5.65 11.67 -9.62
C GLU A 7 6.36 12.22 -8.37
N VAL A 8 6.25 11.49 -7.27
CA VAL A 8 6.83 11.83 -5.97
C VAL A 8 7.51 10.61 -5.37
N THR A 9 8.55 10.83 -4.57
CA THR A 9 9.24 9.74 -3.88
C THR A 9 8.35 9.12 -2.80
N ASN A 10 8.49 7.81 -2.56
CA ASN A 10 7.76 7.13 -1.47
C ASN A 10 7.99 7.82 -0.12
N ALA A 11 9.21 8.32 0.14
CA ALA A 11 9.54 9.04 1.37
C ALA A 11 8.68 10.29 1.61
N ARG A 12 8.24 10.98 0.55
CA ARG A 12 7.34 12.14 0.66
C ARG A 12 5.88 11.73 0.59
N PHE A 13 5.56 10.77 -0.27
CA PHE A 13 4.19 10.36 -0.54
C PHE A 13 3.55 9.58 0.61
N ILE A 14 4.25 8.60 1.16
CA ILE A 14 3.67 7.63 2.07
C ILE A 14 3.25 8.21 3.43
N PRO A 15 3.99 9.15 4.04
CA PRO A 15 3.51 9.82 5.25
C PRO A 15 2.12 10.44 5.09
N HIS A 16 1.80 10.99 3.91
CA HIS A 16 0.49 11.55 3.62
C HIS A 16 -0.57 10.45 3.46
N VAL A 17 -0.24 9.36 2.75
CA VAL A 17 -1.15 8.20 2.61
C VAL A 17 -1.50 7.63 3.98
N ARG A 18 -0.50 7.46 4.86
CA ARG A 18 -0.68 7.01 6.23
C ARG A 18 -1.62 7.93 7.01
N ALA A 19 -1.36 9.24 7.02
CA ALA A 19 -2.17 10.20 7.76
C ALA A 19 -3.64 10.16 7.31
N LEU A 20 -3.89 10.11 5.99
CA LEU A 20 -5.25 10.01 5.46
C LEU A 20 -5.96 8.71 5.89
N ILE A 21 -5.24 7.59 5.95
CA ILE A 21 -5.79 6.31 6.41
C ILE A 21 -6.08 6.34 7.92
N GLU A 22 -5.20 6.94 8.72
CA GLU A 22 -5.38 7.14 10.15
C GLU A 22 -6.57 8.06 10.45
N GLU A 23 -6.88 9.01 9.56
CA GLU A 23 -8.10 9.83 9.58
C GLU A 23 -9.37 9.07 9.12
N GLY A 24 -9.27 7.77 8.84
CA GLY A 24 -10.39 6.93 8.41
C GLY A 24 -10.77 7.09 6.93
N ARG A 25 -9.91 7.71 6.12
CA ARG A 25 -10.15 7.88 4.68
C ARG A 25 -9.63 6.69 3.89
N THR A 26 -10.20 6.51 2.71
CA THR A 26 -9.70 5.57 1.70
C THR A 26 -8.87 6.34 0.67
N VAL A 27 -7.65 5.88 0.42
CA VAL A 27 -6.70 6.54 -0.50
C VAL A 27 -6.61 5.74 -1.79
N ARG A 28 -6.70 6.44 -2.93
CA ARG A 28 -6.48 5.87 -4.26
C ARG A 28 -5.17 6.41 -4.85
N PHE A 29 -4.32 5.53 -5.36
CA PHE A 29 -3.10 5.94 -6.05
C PHE A 29 -2.64 4.92 -7.10
N ARG A 30 -1.82 5.39 -8.05
CA ARG A 30 -1.23 4.56 -9.10
C ARG A 30 -0.17 3.63 -8.51
N ALA A 31 -0.29 2.33 -8.76
CA ALA A 31 0.72 1.38 -8.33
C ALA A 31 1.99 1.49 -9.17
N MET A 32 3.14 1.48 -8.50
CA MET A 32 4.47 1.53 -9.10
C MET A 32 5.32 0.34 -8.62
N GLY A 33 6.14 -0.23 -9.50
CA GLY A 33 6.93 -1.44 -9.24
C GLY A 33 6.30 -2.73 -9.81
N TRP A 34 7.15 -3.73 -10.05
CA TRP A 34 6.75 -5.01 -10.66
C TRP A 34 6.60 -6.17 -9.66
N SER A 35 6.85 -5.92 -8.37
CA SER A 35 6.93 -6.95 -7.33
C SER A 35 5.60 -7.69 -7.07
N MET A 36 4.48 -7.06 -7.40
CA MET A 36 3.14 -7.59 -7.15
C MET A 36 2.51 -8.29 -8.37
N ARG A 37 3.28 -8.52 -9.44
CA ARG A 37 2.80 -9.31 -10.57
C ARG A 37 2.48 -10.75 -10.15
N PRO A 38 1.44 -11.38 -10.76
CA PRO A 38 0.57 -10.85 -11.81
C PRO A 38 -0.64 -10.06 -11.30
N LEU A 39 -0.77 -9.82 -9.99
CA LEU A 39 -1.95 -9.20 -9.37
C LEU A 39 -2.06 -7.70 -9.67
N ILE A 40 -0.95 -6.98 -9.55
CA ILE A 40 -0.89 -5.52 -9.72
C ILE A 40 0.21 -5.20 -10.72
N GLU A 41 -0.16 -4.47 -11.78
CA GLU A 41 0.71 -4.07 -12.87
C GLU A 41 1.14 -2.60 -12.74
N HIS A 42 2.45 -2.35 -12.70
CA HIS A 42 2.98 -0.99 -12.59
C HIS A 42 2.55 -0.07 -13.70
N ALA A 43 2.30 1.17 -13.28
CA ALA A 43 1.86 2.28 -14.12
C ALA A 43 0.53 2.02 -14.87
N ARG A 44 -0.14 0.88 -14.63
CA ARG A 44 -1.44 0.54 -15.20
C ARG A 44 -2.54 0.52 -14.14
N ASP A 45 -2.30 -0.20 -13.04
CA ASP A 45 -3.34 -0.47 -12.06
C ASP A 45 -3.33 0.59 -10.94
N ASP A 46 -4.51 1.03 -10.54
CA ASP A 46 -4.70 1.86 -9.35
C ASP A 46 -5.06 0.96 -8.16
N VAL A 47 -4.56 1.32 -6.98
CA VAL A 47 -4.90 0.64 -5.73
C VAL A 47 -5.78 1.53 -4.87
N LEU A 48 -6.67 0.89 -4.13
CA LEU A 48 -7.53 1.52 -3.13
C LEU A 48 -7.15 0.94 -1.77
N LEU A 49 -6.70 1.79 -0.86
CA LEU A 49 -6.18 1.38 0.45
C LEU A 49 -6.98 2.05 1.57
N SER A 50 -7.40 1.27 2.56
CA SER A 50 -8.09 1.74 3.77
C SER A 50 -7.52 1.05 5.02
N SER A 51 -7.86 1.60 6.18
CA SER A 51 -7.59 0.94 7.46
C SER A 51 -8.40 -0.36 7.57
N TYR A 52 -7.89 -1.30 8.37
CA TYR A 52 -8.66 -2.48 8.78
C TYR A 52 -9.79 -2.14 9.77
N GLY A 53 -9.77 -0.94 10.38
CA GLY A 53 -10.67 -0.61 11.48
C GLY A 53 -10.45 -1.60 12.64
N GLU A 54 -11.53 -2.25 13.08
CA GLU A 54 -11.49 -3.28 14.13
C GLU A 54 -11.11 -4.68 13.62
N ALA A 55 -10.97 -4.86 12.30
CA ALA A 55 -10.57 -6.16 11.73
C ALA A 55 -9.06 -6.39 11.91
N ALA A 56 -8.68 -7.67 11.97
CA ALA A 56 -7.27 -8.07 11.96
C ALA A 56 -6.81 -8.39 10.53
N PRO A 57 -5.55 -8.09 10.15
CA PRO A 57 -4.99 -8.50 8.87
C PRO A 57 -5.07 -10.03 8.70
N GLN A 58 -5.43 -10.48 7.51
CA GLN A 58 -5.57 -11.89 7.18
C GLN A 58 -4.50 -12.36 6.19
N ARG A 59 -4.30 -13.68 6.17
CA ARG A 59 -3.43 -14.30 5.16
C ARG A 59 -3.99 -13.98 3.78
N TYR A 60 -3.08 -13.57 2.90
CA TYR A 60 -3.27 -13.13 1.52
C TYR A 60 -3.80 -11.72 1.30
N ASP A 61 -4.02 -10.95 2.36
CA ASP A 61 -4.31 -9.53 2.22
C ASP A 61 -3.11 -8.79 1.62
N VAL A 62 -3.41 -7.78 0.80
CA VAL A 62 -2.41 -6.85 0.27
C VAL A 62 -2.36 -5.63 1.17
N VAL A 63 -1.19 -5.41 1.77
CA VAL A 63 -0.96 -4.35 2.74
C VAL A 63 0.14 -3.40 2.27
N LEU A 64 0.09 -2.17 2.78
CA LEU A 64 1.21 -1.25 2.69
C LEU A 64 2.17 -1.52 3.85
N ALA A 65 3.29 -2.19 3.57
CA ALA A 65 4.27 -2.58 4.57
C ALA A 65 5.43 -1.57 4.62
N ALA A 66 5.87 -1.24 5.83
CA ALA A 66 7.13 -0.54 6.04
C ALA A 66 8.30 -1.50 5.80
N THR A 67 9.35 -1.04 5.14
CA THR A 67 10.58 -1.80 4.96
C THR A 67 11.65 -1.34 5.95
N ASP A 68 12.58 -2.23 6.27
CA ASP A 68 13.80 -1.96 7.04
C ASP A 68 14.63 -0.79 6.50
N ARG A 69 14.56 -0.54 5.18
CA ARG A 69 15.22 0.58 4.49
C ARG A 69 14.46 1.90 4.58
N GLY A 70 13.44 2.01 5.45
CA GLY A 70 12.64 3.23 5.62
C GLY A 70 11.70 3.54 4.46
N GLY A 71 11.49 2.56 3.56
CA GLY A 71 10.54 2.66 2.46
C GLY A 71 9.19 2.06 2.83
N PHE A 72 8.23 2.17 1.91
CA PHE A 72 6.99 1.42 1.96
C PHE A 72 6.72 0.77 0.62
N VAL A 73 6.17 -0.44 0.67
CA VAL A 73 5.84 -1.25 -0.50
C VAL A 73 4.49 -1.90 -0.30
N LEU A 74 3.78 -2.15 -1.40
CA LEU A 74 2.66 -3.07 -1.38
C LEU A 74 3.22 -4.49 -1.28
N HIS A 75 2.71 -5.26 -0.34
CA HIS A 75 3.07 -6.65 -0.16
C HIS A 75 1.84 -7.50 0.13
N ARG A 76 1.89 -8.78 -0.23
CA ARG A 76 0.86 -9.74 0.13
C ARG A 76 1.32 -10.53 1.35
N ILE A 77 0.51 -10.58 2.40
CA ILE A 77 0.78 -11.44 3.55
C ILE A 77 0.66 -12.90 3.11
N VAL A 78 1.74 -13.66 3.12
CA VAL A 78 1.75 -15.10 2.81
C VAL A 78 1.75 -15.97 4.07
N ARG A 79 2.19 -15.42 5.21
CA ARG A 79 2.22 -16.10 6.52
C ARG A 79 2.01 -15.10 7.66
N ILE A 80 1.30 -15.55 8.69
CA ILE A 80 1.09 -14.84 9.95
C ILE A 80 1.58 -15.74 11.07
N ASP A 81 2.49 -15.24 11.90
CA ASP A 81 3.01 -15.89 13.10
C ASP A 81 2.96 -14.90 14.27
N GLY A 82 1.86 -14.93 15.03
CA GLY A 82 1.60 -13.90 16.06
C GLY A 82 1.49 -12.50 15.46
N ASP A 83 2.38 -11.61 15.86
CA ASP A 83 2.51 -10.23 15.35
C ASP A 83 3.52 -10.11 14.19
N HIS A 84 4.08 -11.24 13.73
CA HIS A 84 4.99 -11.29 12.60
C HIS A 84 4.26 -11.64 11.30
N TYR A 85 4.33 -10.72 10.33
CA TYR A 85 3.73 -10.87 9.00
C TYR A 85 4.84 -11.03 7.97
N THR A 86 4.79 -12.12 7.21
CA THR A 86 5.61 -12.35 6.00
C THR A 86 4.72 -12.28 4.79
#